data_AF-A0A9E7A0L5-F1
#
_entry.id   AF-A0A9E7A0L5-F1
#
_cell.length_a   1.000
_cell.length_b   1.000
_cell.length_c   1.000
_cell.angle_alpha   90.00
_cell.angle_beta   90.00
_cell.angle_gamma   90.00
#
_symmetry.space_group_name_H-M   'P 1'
#
loop_
_entity.id
_entity.type
_entity.pdbx_description
1 polymer ?
#
loop_
_entity_poly.entity_id
_entity_poly.type
_entity_poly.pdbx_seq_one_letter_code
_entity_poly.pdbx_strand_id
1 'polypeptide(L)'
;MRILNARRLSLPPGRSGFLPLCRFDLEPVDGVAISGCSIVQAPDGRRLVYGPSGNGGTQTVNFSPAVRVAVIEEALGAVGIEPHDRRAA
;
A
#
# COMPACT_ATOMS: atom_id res chain seq x y z
N MET A 1 -5.52 -11.68 9.03
CA MET A 1 -4.90 -10.97 7.90
C MET A 1 -3.41 -10.82 8.18
N ARG A 2 -2.55 -11.09 7.20
CA ARG A 2 -1.09 -10.98 7.29
C ARG A 2 -0.53 -10.24 6.07
N ILE A 3 0.59 -9.53 6.27
CA ILE A 3 1.38 -8.93 5.20
C ILE A 3 2.58 -9.83 4.94
N LEU A 4 2.77 -10.22 3.69
CA LEU A 4 3.84 -11.10 3.25
C LEU A 4 4.74 -10.34 2.26
N ASN A 5 6.00 -10.77 2.14
CA ASN A 5 6.95 -10.30 1.11
C ASN A 5 7.03 -8.76 0.98
N ALA A 6 6.87 -8.05 2.09
CA ALA A 6 6.84 -6.59 2.07
C ALA A 6 8.22 -6.04 1.73
N ARG A 7 8.26 -5.08 0.81
CA ARG A 7 9.48 -4.38 0.42
C ARG A 7 9.24 -2.90 0.24
N ARG A 8 10.15 -2.10 0.79
CA ARG A 8 10.17 -0.65 0.58
C ARG A 8 10.50 -0.34 -0.88
N LEU A 9 9.88 0.70 -1.40
CA LEU A 9 10.25 1.30 -2.68
C LEU A 9 11.00 2.62 -2.41
N SER A 10 12.10 2.81 -3.13
CA SER A 10 12.90 4.03 -3.11
C SER A 10 12.89 4.66 -4.49
N LEU A 11 11.68 5.02 -4.95
CA LEU A 11 11.47 5.67 -6.24
C LEU A 11 11.16 7.15 -6.02
N PRO A 12 11.59 8.06 -6.91
CA PRO A 12 11.13 9.44 -6.87
C PRO A 12 9.62 9.53 -7.12
N PRO A 13 8.94 10.61 -6.70
CA PRO A 13 7.55 10.86 -7.06
C PRO A 13 7.34 10.82 -8.59
N GLY A 14 6.22 10.24 -9.02
CA GLY A 14 5.81 10.26 -10.42
C GLY A 14 5.41 11.66 -10.90
N ARG A 15 5.12 11.80 -12.20
CA ARG A 15 4.72 13.10 -12.81
C ARG A 15 3.53 13.78 -12.14
N SER A 16 2.62 13.01 -11.56
CA SER A 16 1.44 13.49 -10.82
C SER A 16 1.68 13.71 -9.33
N GLY A 17 2.92 13.59 -8.85
CA GLY A 17 3.32 13.77 -7.44
C GLY A 17 3.02 12.58 -6.53
N PHE A 18 2.56 11.46 -7.07
CA PHE A 18 2.36 10.23 -6.30
C PHE A 18 3.70 9.56 -6.02
N LEU A 19 3.94 9.23 -4.75
CA LEU A 19 5.18 8.61 -4.28
C LEU A 19 4.91 7.13 -3.93
N PRO A 20 5.50 6.17 -4.65
CA PRO A 20 5.43 4.76 -4.27
C PRO A 20 6.16 4.51 -2.95
N LEU A 21 5.49 3.88 -1.98
CA LEU A 21 6.06 3.61 -0.66
C LEU A 21 6.54 2.17 -0.52
N CYS A 22 5.69 1.20 -0.86
CA CYS A 22 6.03 -0.21 -0.74
C CYS A 22 5.23 -1.11 -1.70
N ARG A 23 5.71 -2.35 -1.86
CA ARG A 23 4.95 -3.48 -2.40
C ARG A 23 4.92 -4.62 -1.40
N PHE A 24 3.86 -5.42 -1.45
CA PHE A 24 3.65 -6.54 -0.55
C PHE A 24 2.63 -7.51 -1.15
N ASP A 25 2.54 -8.69 -0.56
CA ASP A 25 1.45 -9.63 -0.79
C ASP A 25 0.53 -9.62 0.43
N LEU A 26 -0.78 -9.69 0.20
CA LEU A 26 -1.79 -9.66 1.25
C LEU A 26 -2.38 -11.05 1.44
N GLU A 27 -2.36 -11.55 2.68
CA GLU A 27 -3.08 -12.76 3.07
C GLU A 27 -4.29 -12.37 3.94
N PRO A 28 -5.48 -12.12 3.35
CA PRO A 28 -6.65 -11.67 4.13
C PRO A 28 -7.10 -12.72 5.15
N VAL A 29 -7.06 -13.99 4.74
CA VAL A 29 -7.36 -15.18 5.54
C VAL A 29 -6.29 -16.24 5.25
N ASP A 30 -6.08 -17.14 6.20
CA ASP A 30 -5.02 -18.14 6.10
C ASP A 30 -5.19 -19.02 4.85
N GLY A 31 -4.11 -19.16 4.07
CA GLY A 31 -4.07 -19.94 2.84
C GLY A 31 -4.55 -19.21 1.58
N VAL A 32 -4.91 -17.91 1.66
CA VAL A 32 -5.30 -17.10 0.49
C VAL A 32 -4.33 -15.94 0.32
N ALA A 33 -3.58 -15.89 -0.78
CA ALA A 33 -2.64 -14.80 -1.05
C ALA A 33 -3.06 -13.95 -2.25
N ILE A 34 -3.01 -12.62 -2.07
CA ILE A 34 -3.20 -11.61 -3.11
C ILE A 34 -1.85 -10.96 -3.37
N SER A 35 -1.18 -11.38 -4.44
CA SER A 35 0.17 -10.93 -4.75
C SER A 35 0.21 -9.59 -5.46
N GLY A 36 1.27 -8.82 -5.21
CA GLY A 36 1.55 -7.59 -5.97
C GLY A 36 0.71 -6.37 -5.55
N CYS A 37 0.28 -6.31 -4.28
CA CYS A 37 -0.32 -5.11 -3.71
C CYS A 37 0.73 -3.99 -3.56
N SER A 38 0.26 -2.74 -3.48
CA SER A 38 1.14 -1.58 -3.31
C SER A 38 0.52 -0.47 -2.47
N ILE A 39 1.37 0.31 -1.82
CA ILE A 39 0.98 1.57 -1.17
C ILE A 39 1.69 2.72 -1.87
N VAL A 40 0.93 3.78 -2.13
CA VAL A 40 1.46 5.06 -2.59
C VAL A 40 1.00 6.18 -1.66
N GLN A 41 1.78 7.24 -1.59
CA GLN A 41 1.37 8.51 -1.01
C GLN A 41 0.93 9.45 -2.14
N ALA A 42 -0.28 9.99 -2.03
CA ALA A 42 -0.77 11.03 -2.91
C ALA A 42 -0.09 12.38 -2.61
N PRO A 43 -0.16 13.35 -3.55
CA PRO A 43 0.44 14.69 -3.34
C PRO A 43 -0.05 15.42 -2.10
N ASP A 44 -1.26 15.12 -1.64
CA ASP A 44 -1.88 15.68 -0.43
C ASP A 44 -1.49 14.95 0.87
N GLY A 45 -0.54 14.00 0.79
CA GLY A 45 -0.08 13.21 1.93
C GLY A 45 -0.95 12.00 2.27
N ARG A 46 -2.12 11.82 1.64
CA ARG A 46 -2.95 10.63 1.88
C ARG A 46 -2.25 9.37 1.38
N ARG A 47 -2.33 8.30 2.16
CA ARG A 47 -1.83 6.97 1.79
C ARG A 47 -2.93 6.17 1.12
N LEU A 48 -2.65 5.62 -0.05
CA LEU A 48 -3.57 4.83 -0.86
C LEU A 48 -3.00 3.44 -1.03
N VAL A 49 -3.86 2.42 -0.85
CA VAL A 49 -3.53 1.03 -1.09
C VAL A 49 -4.23 0.53 -2.34
N TYR A 50 -3.49 -0.20 -3.16
CA TYR A 50 -3.99 -0.84 -4.37
C TYR A 50 -3.71 -2.33 -4.33
N GLY A 51 -4.69 -3.13 -4.71
CA GLY A 51 -4.46 -4.51 -5.10
C GLY A 51 -3.68 -4.62 -6.42
N PRO A 52 -3.39 -5.84 -6.89
CA PRO A 52 -2.75 -6.06 -8.17
C PRO A 52 -3.55 -5.42 -9.31
N SER A 53 -2.84 -4.87 -10.30
CA SER A 53 -3.45 -4.33 -11.50
C SER A 53 -3.93 -5.49 -12.39
N GLY A 54 -5.22 -5.50 -12.74
CA GLY A 54 -5.73 -6.40 -13.78
C GLY A 54 -5.33 -5.93 -15.17
N ASN A 55 -5.69 -6.72 -16.20
CA ASN A 55 -5.50 -6.32 -17.59
C ASN A 55 -6.15 -4.95 -17.86
N GLY A 56 -5.41 -4.04 -18.49
CA GLY A 56 -5.89 -2.68 -18.75
C GLY A 56 -5.95 -1.75 -17.53
N GLY A 57 -5.33 -2.13 -16.39
CA GLY A 57 -5.28 -1.30 -15.19
C GLY A 57 -6.53 -1.39 -14.30
N THR A 58 -7.42 -2.34 -14.56
CA THR A 58 -8.63 -2.54 -13.75
C THR A 58 -8.27 -2.90 -12.32
N GLN A 59 -8.97 -2.28 -11.37
CA GLN A 59 -8.83 -2.59 -9.96
C GLN A 59 -9.42 -3.97 -9.66
N THR A 60 -8.60 -4.86 -9.09
CA THR A 60 -9.02 -6.25 -8.81
C THR A 60 -9.50 -6.45 -7.37
N VAL A 61 -9.15 -5.53 -6.46
CA VAL A 61 -9.46 -5.64 -5.04
C VAL A 61 -9.92 -4.29 -4.49
N ASN A 62 -11.02 -4.32 -3.72
CA ASN A 62 -11.53 -3.19 -2.97
C ASN A 62 -11.51 -3.49 -1.47
N PHE A 63 -11.11 -2.48 -0.69
CA PHE A 63 -11.06 -2.56 0.76
C PHE A 63 -12.12 -1.65 1.38
N SER A 64 -12.84 -2.17 2.38
CA SER A 64 -13.64 -1.33 3.26
C SER A 64 -12.73 -0.32 3.98
N PRO A 65 -13.25 0.82 4.46
CA PRO A 65 -12.43 1.83 5.13
C PRO A 65 -11.62 1.26 6.31
N ALA A 66 -12.22 0.41 7.14
CA ALA A 66 -11.53 -0.21 8.28
C ALA A 66 -10.39 -1.14 7.85
N VAL A 67 -10.65 -2.02 6.87
CA VAL A 67 -9.62 -2.95 6.36
C VAL A 67 -8.50 -2.18 5.67
N ARG A 68 -8.83 -1.10 4.96
CA ARG A 68 -7.85 -0.23 4.29
C ARG A 68 -6.83 0.34 5.26
N VAL A 69 -7.30 0.88 6.39
CA VAL A 69 -6.43 1.45 7.42
C VAL A 69 -5.52 0.36 7.99
N ALA A 70 -6.08 -0.79 8.38
CA ALA A 70 -5.31 -1.91 8.92
C ALA A 70 -4.24 -2.40 7.93
N VAL A 71 -4.57 -2.58 6.64
CA VAL A 71 -3.59 -2.99 5.63
C VAL A 71 -2.46 -1.96 5.48
N ILE A 72 -2.80 -0.67 5.46
CA ILE A 72 -1.81 0.40 5.32
C ILE A 72 -0.86 0.42 6.51
N GLU A 73 -1.39 0.34 7.73
CA GLU A 73 -0.58 0.38 8.95
C GLU A 73 0.35 -0.84 9.04
N GLU A 74 -0.18 -2.04 8.85
CA GLU A 74 0.60 -3.28 8.89
C GLU A 74 1.69 -3.31 7.82
N ALA A 75 1.36 -2.94 6.58
CA ALA A 75 2.32 -3.01 5.47
C ALA A 75 3.41 -1.95 5.57
N LEU A 76 3.10 -0.75 6.09
CA LEU A 76 4.10 0.28 6.32
C LEU A 76 4.98 -0.03 7.54
N GLY A 77 4.39 -0.57 8.60
CA GLY A 77 5.13 -1.09 9.76
C GLY A 77 6.13 -2.18 9.36
N ALA A 78 5.71 -3.12 8.51
CA ALA A 78 6.57 -4.20 8.00
C ALA A 78 7.81 -3.72 7.20
N VAL A 79 7.79 -2.48 6.67
CA VAL A 79 8.91 -1.89 5.91
C VAL A 79 9.57 -0.71 6.64
N GLY A 80 9.25 -0.49 7.92
CA GLY A 80 9.83 0.57 8.74
C GLY A 80 9.45 1.98 8.28
N ILE A 81 8.21 2.17 7.81
CA ILE A 81 7.63 3.50 7.54
C ILE A 81 6.62 3.79 8.65
N GLU A 82 6.91 4.78 9.50
CA GLU A 82 6.07 5.06 10.66
C GLU A 82 4.70 5.68 10.27
N PRO A 83 3.65 5.47 11.07
CA PRO A 83 2.33 6.09 10.87
C PRO A 83 2.31 7.62 10.94
N HIS A 84 3.41 8.29 11.29
CA HIS A 84 3.45 9.73 11.47
C HIS A 84 4.65 10.40 10.78
N ASP A 85 4.54 10.61 9.47
CA ASP A 85 5.18 11.76 8.82
C ASP A 85 4.12 12.85 8.59
N ARG A 86 3.52 13.35 9.69
CA ARG A 86 3.04 14.75 9.70
C ARG A 86 4.30 15.62 9.81
N ARG A 87 5.06 15.76 8.72
CA ARG A 87 5.94 16.92 8.62
C ARG A 87 5.08 18.11 8.25
N ALA A 88 4.97 18.98 9.24
CA ALA A 88 4.43 20.32 9.19
C ALA A 88 4.57 21.00 7.82
N ALA A 89 3.45 21.53 7.34
CA ALA A 89 3.37 22.76 6.56
C ALA A 89 2.05 23.43 6.94
#